data_AF-A0A962UUI3-F1
#
_entry.id   AF-A0A962UUI3-F1
#
_cell.length_a   1.000
_cell.length_b   1.000
_cell.length_c   1.000
_cell.angle_alpha   90.00
_cell.angle_beta   90.00
_cell.angle_gamma   90.00
#
_symmetry.space_group_name_H-M   'P 1'
#
loop_
_entity.id
_entity.type
_entity.pdbx_description
1 polymer ?
#
loop_
_entity_poly.entity_id
_entity_poly.type
_entity_poly.pdbx_seq_one_letter_code
_entity_poly.pdbx_strand_id
1 'polypeptide(L)'
;MRIKDIVILVGVAAGIYFNLVFQDSLAGSVGSDWQADVLNHPTEAQLAVERSGRVVIYDGLTNRQVDQALDQQFDRIDAMMFVRTRHPQPQGGFESDDDCD
;
A
#
# COMPACT_ATOMS: atom_id res chain seq x y z
N MET A 1 13.16 48.35 2.59
CA MET A 1 12.64 46.99 2.32
C MET A 1 11.48 47.14 1.36
N ARG A 2 11.60 46.72 0.09
CA ARG A 2 10.56 46.96 -0.92
C ARG A 2 9.64 45.74 -0.96
N ILE A 3 8.34 45.95 -1.12
CA ILE A 3 7.26 44.94 -1.07
C ILE A 3 7.55 43.69 -1.92
N LYS A 4 8.34 43.85 -2.99
CA LYS A 4 8.82 42.79 -3.90
C LYS A 4 9.60 41.68 -3.18
N ASP A 5 10.37 42.03 -2.16
CA ASP A 5 11.30 41.12 -1.47
C ASP A 5 10.54 40.18 -0.50
N ILE A 6 9.38 40.63 0.00
CA ILE A 6 8.50 39.87 0.92
C ILE A 6 7.74 38.78 0.15
N VAL A 7 7.30 39.07 -1.07
CA VAL A 7 6.55 38.12 -1.92
C VAL A 7 7.43 36.93 -2.33
N ILE A 8 8.72 37.16 -2.57
CA ILE A 8 9.68 36.10 -2.92
C ILE A 8 9.90 35.15 -1.72
N LEU A 9 10.05 35.70 -0.51
CA LEU A 9 10.24 34.90 0.71
C LEU A 9 9.00 34.06 1.07
N VAL A 10 7.79 34.59 0.93
CA VAL A 10 6.54 33.84 1.16
C VAL A 10 6.34 32.75 0.10
N GLY A 11 6.64 33.04 -1.17
CA GLY A 11 6.55 32.07 -2.26
C GLY A 11 7.53 30.90 -2.12
N VAL A 12 8.76 31.17 -1.70
CA VAL A 12 9.78 30.14 -1.43
C VAL A 12 9.40 29.29 -0.21
N ALA A 13 8.90 29.90 0.87
CA ALA A 13 8.43 29.16 2.04
C ALA A 13 7.27 28.21 1.68
N ALA A 14 6.25 28.68 0.96
CA ALA A 14 5.11 27.85 0.55
C ALA A 14 5.51 26.66 -0.34
N GLY A 15 6.47 26.86 -1.26
CA GLY A 15 7.00 25.79 -2.11
C GLY A 15 7.79 24.72 -1.34
N ILE A 16 8.48 25.12 -0.27
CA ILE A 16 9.19 24.19 0.63
C ILE A 16 8.19 23.44 1.53
N TYR A 17 7.18 24.11 2.08
CA TYR A 17 6.13 23.47 2.87
C TYR A 17 5.30 22.46 2.06
N PHE A 18 5.06 22.71 0.76
CA PHE A 18 4.32 21.78 -0.09
C PHE A 18 5.07 20.46 -0.34
N ASN A 19 6.40 20.49 -0.47
CA ASN A 19 7.20 19.28 -0.71
C ASN A 19 7.38 18.41 0.53
N LEU A 20 7.46 18.99 1.72
CA LEU A 20 7.69 18.24 2.96
C LEU A 20 6.49 17.40 3.41
N VAL A 21 5.26 17.80 3.05
CA VAL A 21 4.03 17.09 3.47
C VAL A 21 3.75 15.85 2.59
N PHE A 22 4.33 15.75 1.40
CA PHE A 22 4.03 14.67 0.44
C PHE A 22 4.98 13.46 0.53
N GLN A 23 6.05 13.53 1.31
CA GLN A 23 7.10 12.49 1.34
C GLN A 23 6.88 11.39 2.38
N ASP A 24 5.93 11.54 3.30
CA ASP A 24 5.70 10.57 4.38
C ASP A 24 5.01 9.27 3.90
N SER A 25 4.36 9.30 2.75
CA SER A 25 3.56 8.17 2.23
C SER A 25 4.38 7.11 1.47
N LEU A 26 5.65 7.35 1.17
CA LEU A 26 6.45 6.48 0.30
C LEU A 26 7.10 5.30 1.03
N ALA A 27 7.17 5.33 2.36
CA ALA A 27 7.82 4.27 3.15
C ALA A 27 6.93 3.02 3.32
N GLY A 28 5.61 3.12 3.14
CA GLY A 28 4.66 2.01 3.31
C GLY A 28 4.22 1.28 2.03
N SER A 29 4.55 1.80 0.84
CA SER A 29 3.99 1.31 -0.44
C SER A 29 4.88 0.32 -1.18
N VAL A 30 6.21 0.41 -1.02
CA VAL A 30 7.13 -0.37 -1.88
C VAL A 30 7.03 -1.88 -1.63
N GLY A 31 6.62 -2.30 -0.43
CA GLY A 31 6.42 -3.70 -0.07
C GLY A 31 5.09 -4.30 -0.54
N SER A 32 4.02 -3.52 -0.65
CA SER A 32 2.69 -4.02 -1.04
C SER A 32 2.55 -4.21 -2.55
N ASP A 33 3.23 -3.38 -3.33
CA ASP A 33 3.02 -3.35 -4.79
C ASP A 33 3.60 -4.59 -5.48
N TRP A 34 4.76 -5.08 -5.03
CA TRP A 34 5.34 -6.31 -5.57
C TRP A 34 4.57 -7.56 -5.12
N GLN A 35 4.01 -7.57 -3.91
CA GLN A 35 3.22 -8.68 -3.41
C GLN A 35 1.90 -8.81 -4.17
N ALA A 36 1.28 -7.68 -4.49
CA ALA A 36 0.10 -7.65 -5.36
C ALA A 36 0.42 -8.18 -6.76
N ASP A 37 1.61 -7.91 -7.31
CA ASP A 37 2.01 -8.47 -8.60
C ASP A 37 2.19 -10.00 -8.53
N VAL A 38 2.90 -10.51 -7.52
CA VAL A 38 3.09 -11.96 -7.32
C VAL A 38 1.76 -12.69 -7.11
N LEU A 39 0.83 -12.07 -6.40
CA LEU A 39 -0.51 -12.61 -6.16
C LEU A 39 -1.26 -12.86 -7.48
N ASN A 40 -1.18 -11.89 -8.41
CA ASN A 40 -1.88 -11.90 -9.69
C ASN A 40 -1.13 -12.66 -10.79
N HIS A 41 0.20 -12.71 -10.72
CA HIS A 41 1.07 -13.35 -11.71
C HIS A 41 2.09 -14.29 -11.04
N PRO A 42 1.62 -15.37 -10.39
CA PRO A 42 2.52 -16.30 -9.72
C PRO A 42 3.37 -17.06 -10.74
N THR A 43 4.59 -17.40 -10.33
CA THR A 43 5.44 -18.32 -11.08
C THR A 43 4.99 -19.77 -10.86
N GLU A 44 5.31 -20.68 -11.80
CA GLU A 44 5.04 -22.12 -11.66
C GLU A 44 5.63 -22.72 -10.36
N ALA A 45 6.79 -22.23 -9.92
CA ALA A 45 7.40 -22.67 -8.68
C ALA A 45 6.55 -22.29 -7.45
N GLN A 46 5.93 -21.10 -7.45
CA GLN A 46 5.02 -20.66 -6.38
C GLN A 46 3.72 -21.45 -6.41
N LEU A 47 3.17 -21.73 -7.61
CA LEU A 47 1.99 -22.57 -7.75
C LEU A 47 2.23 -24.01 -7.24
N ALA A 48 3.39 -24.60 -7.54
CA ALA A 48 3.75 -25.93 -7.04
C ALA A 48 3.82 -25.96 -5.51
N VAL A 49 4.31 -24.86 -4.92
CA VAL A 49 4.36 -24.66 -3.48
C VAL A 49 2.97 -24.54 -2.86
N GLU A 50 2.08 -23.75 -3.45
CA GLU A 50 0.70 -23.61 -2.98
C GLU A 50 -0.04 -24.96 -3.04
N ARG A 51 0.10 -25.69 -4.17
CA ARG A 51 -0.46 -27.04 -4.34
C ARG A 51 0.09 -28.08 -3.37
N SER A 52 1.28 -27.85 -2.81
CA SER A 52 1.85 -28.70 -1.74
C SER A 52 1.20 -28.47 -0.38
N GLY A 53 0.25 -27.54 -0.28
CA GLY A 53 -0.47 -27.18 0.95
C GLY A 53 0.22 -26.08 1.77
N ARG A 54 1.17 -25.34 1.18
CA ARG A 54 1.83 -24.23 1.87
C ARG A 54 1.03 -22.95 1.71
N VAL A 55 0.75 -22.29 2.83
CA VAL A 55 0.11 -20.98 2.86
C VAL A 55 1.13 -19.88 2.60
N VAL A 56 0.82 -18.96 1.68
CA VAL A 56 1.59 -17.75 1.37
C VAL A 56 0.95 -16.58 2.09
N ILE A 57 1.78 -15.80 2.80
CA ILE A 57 1.32 -14.63 3.57
C ILE A 57 1.56 -13.37 2.73
N TYR A 58 0.48 -12.67 2.43
CA TYR A 58 0.48 -11.37 1.79
C TYR A 58 0.18 -10.30 2.83
N ASP A 59 0.94 -9.22 2.82
CA ASP A 59 1.03 -8.27 3.91
C ASP A 59 0.87 -6.83 3.42
N GLY A 60 0.06 -6.05 4.11
CA GLY A 60 -0.14 -4.64 3.77
C GLY A 60 -0.92 -4.43 2.47
N LEU A 61 -1.67 -5.43 1.98
CA LEU A 61 -2.56 -5.23 0.85
C LEU A 61 -3.70 -4.29 1.24
N THR A 62 -4.16 -3.46 0.31
CA THR A 62 -5.38 -2.67 0.52
C THR A 62 -6.61 -3.55 0.46
N ASN A 63 -7.69 -3.16 1.14
CA ASN A 63 -8.96 -3.90 1.09
C ASN A 63 -9.42 -4.19 -0.35
N ARG A 64 -9.31 -3.20 -1.25
CA ARG A 64 -9.60 -3.39 -2.68
C ARG A 64 -8.76 -4.49 -3.34
N GLN A 65 -7.47 -4.60 -3.00
CA GLN A 65 -6.59 -5.65 -3.55
C GLN A 65 -6.95 -7.02 -3.00
N VAL A 66 -7.38 -7.10 -1.73
CA VAL A 66 -7.87 -8.35 -1.13
C VAL A 66 -9.17 -8.78 -1.83
N ASP A 67 -10.13 -7.88 -2.01
CA ASP A 67 -11.37 -8.17 -2.74
C ASP A 67 -11.09 -8.70 -4.16
N GLN A 68 -10.19 -8.02 -4.89
CA GLN A 68 -9.78 -8.46 -6.22
C GLN A 68 -9.15 -9.86 -6.21
N ALA A 69 -8.38 -10.20 -5.18
CA ALA A 69 -7.77 -11.52 -5.05
C ALA A 69 -8.82 -12.60 -4.74
N LEU A 70 -9.80 -12.30 -3.88
CA LEU A 70 -10.90 -13.20 -3.56
C LEU A 70 -11.72 -13.55 -4.82
N ASP A 71 -11.92 -12.58 -5.70
CA ASP A 71 -12.65 -12.79 -6.96
C ASP A 71 -11.81 -13.52 -8.02
N GLN A 72 -10.56 -13.10 -8.22
CA GLN A 72 -9.74 -13.55 -9.36
C GLN A 72 -8.92 -14.81 -9.06
N GLN A 73 -8.59 -15.05 -7.80
CA GLN A 73 -7.73 -16.15 -7.36
C GLN A 73 -8.49 -17.16 -6.50
N PHE A 74 -9.81 -17.28 -6.70
CA PHE A 74 -10.71 -18.13 -5.92
C PHE A 74 -10.18 -19.56 -5.75
N ASP A 75 -9.70 -20.19 -6.84
CA ASP A 75 -9.19 -21.57 -6.82
C ASP A 75 -7.91 -21.76 -5.97
N ARG A 76 -7.25 -20.67 -5.57
CA ARG A 76 -5.97 -20.68 -4.84
C ARG A 76 -6.11 -20.10 -3.43
N ILE A 77 -7.29 -19.60 -3.06
CA ILE A 77 -7.48 -18.79 -1.85
C ILE A 77 -7.15 -19.56 -0.56
N ASP A 78 -7.35 -20.87 -0.56
CA ASP A 78 -7.03 -21.76 0.57
C ASP A 78 -5.53 -21.79 0.91
N ALA A 79 -4.67 -21.45 -0.06
CA ALA A 79 -3.23 -21.34 0.12
C ALA A 79 -2.77 -19.90 0.42
N MET A 80 -3.68 -18.98 0.74
CA MET A 80 -3.37 -17.57 0.96
C MET A 80 -3.79 -17.09 2.34
N MET A 81 -2.99 -16.23 2.94
CA MET A 81 -3.34 -15.50 4.17
C MET A 81 -3.01 -14.02 3.97
N PHE A 82 -3.99 -13.15 4.25
CA PHE A 82 -3.82 -11.71 4.19
C PHE A 82 -3.67 -11.15 5.60
N VAL A 83 -2.62 -10.35 5.83
CA VAL A 83 -2.35 -9.71 7.12
C VAL A 83 -2.15 -8.22 6.94
N ARG A 84 -2.46 -7.45 8.00
CA ARG A 84 -2.33 -5.98 8.03
C ARG A 84 -3.00 -5.30 6.83
N THR A 85 -4.21 -5.78 6.51
CA THR A 85 -5.01 -5.23 5.42
C THR A 85 -5.27 -3.75 5.69
N ARG A 86 -5.00 -2.91 4.68
CA ARG A 86 -5.11 -1.46 4.79
C ARG A 86 -6.45 -0.97 4.26
N HIS A 87 -7.19 -0.24 5.09
CA HIS A 87 -8.45 0.41 4.72
C HIS A 87 -8.20 1.89 4.40
N PRO A 88 -8.29 2.31 3.12
CA PRO A 88 -8.10 3.72 2.77
C PRO A 88 -9.22 4.59 3.35
N GLN A 89 -8.85 5.64 4.10
CA GLN A 89 -9.82 6.56 4.68
C GLN A 89 -10.14 7.76 3.76
N PRO A 90 -11.36 8.32 3.79
CA PRO A 90 -11.76 9.46 2.97
C PRO A 90 -10.94 10.74 3.21
N GLN A 91 -10.46 10.94 4.44
CA GLN A 91 -9.60 12.07 4.82
C GLN A 91 -8.13 11.93 4.42
N GLY A 92 -7.77 10.84 3.73
CA GLY A 92 -6.38 10.48 3.44
C GLY A 92 -5.76 9.67 4.56
N GLY A 93 -4.91 8.70 4.20
CA GLY A 93 -4.32 7.73 5.13
C GLY A 93 -4.93 6.33 5.02
N PHE A 94 -4.39 5.39 5.78
CA PHE A 94 -4.84 4.01 5.86
C PHE A 94 -5.06 3.63 7.32
N GLU A 95 -6.17 2.98 7.60
CA GLU A 95 -6.43 2.30 8.88
C GLU A 95 -5.98 0.84 8.74
N SER A 96 -5.29 0.31 9.74
CA SER A 96 -4.93 -1.11 9.80
C SER A 96 -5.78 -1.77 10.87
N ASP A 97 -6.26 -2.98 10.62
CA ASP A 97 -7.11 -3.74 11.56
C ASP A 97 -6.39 -4.17 12.86
N ASP A 98 -5.13 -3.75 13.06
CA ASP A 98 -4.27 -4.13 14.19
C ASP A 98 -4.45 -3.24 15.43
N ASP A 99 -5.36 -2.26 15.36
CA ASP A 99 -5.66 -1.33 16.45
C ASP A 99 -6.55 -2.01 17.51
N CYS A 100 -5.94 -2.94 18.26
CA CYS A 100 -6.50 -3.50 19.49
C CYS A 100 -6.45 -2.43 20.61
N ASP A 101 -7.59 -1.85 20.96
CA ASP A 101 -7.87 -1.17 22.24
C ASP A 101 -8.29 -2.18 23.34
#